data_AF-A0A2G8LK42-F1
#
_entry.id   AF-A0A2G8LK42-F1
#
_cell.length_a   1.000
_cell.length_b   1.000
_cell.length_c   1.000
_cell.angle_alpha   90.00
_cell.angle_beta   90.00
_cell.angle_gamma   90.00
#
_symmetry.space_group_name_H-M   'P 1'
#
loop_
_entity.id
_entity.type
_entity.pdbx_description
1 polymer ?
#
loop_
_entity_poly.entity_id
_entity_poly.type
_entity_poly.pdbx_seq_one_letter_code
_entity_poly.pdbx_strand_id
1 'polypeptide(L)'
;MGEPADQTKVEAIYDKVYENFMEKIDAIDNGVNQYDGEPRYIVSTNVSSRVKHINPDWNETAGDMDARFEKAMALVGSEFVDKVTFYSNSWWPARELVEDALNSRFEAHESGEIVVLNAGGCPWKEHLYALEKDLAIETPIKYVLYTDQAGKWRVQCVSVSSHSFQNRLSLPEEWRGLRNEELSRLADIPNCIFVHASGFIGGNETREGALCMATKALVMNKT
;
A
#
# COMPACT_ATOMS: atom_id res chain seq x y z
N MET A 1 -0.62 -2.32 -35.61
CA MET A 1 -1.95 -2.43 -34.97
C MET A 1 -1.73 -3.23 -33.71
N GLY A 2 -1.88 -2.59 -32.54
CA GLY A 2 -1.65 -3.26 -31.27
C GLY A 2 -2.68 -4.35 -31.03
N GLU A 3 -2.31 -5.37 -30.27
CA GLU A 3 -3.26 -6.35 -29.76
C GLU A 3 -4.43 -5.63 -29.07
N PRO A 4 -5.67 -6.17 -29.16
CA PRO A 4 -6.79 -5.63 -28.41
C PRO A 4 -6.41 -5.58 -26.93
N ALA A 5 -6.70 -4.46 -26.27
CA ALA A 5 -6.39 -4.32 -24.86
C ALA A 5 -7.08 -5.44 -24.08
N ASP A 6 -6.37 -6.04 -23.13
CA ASP A 6 -6.95 -6.98 -22.17
C ASP A 6 -8.07 -6.26 -21.42
N GLN A 7 -9.31 -6.63 -21.74
CA GLN A 7 -10.51 -5.96 -21.24
C GLN A 7 -10.58 -6.03 -19.71
N THR A 8 -10.17 -7.15 -19.11
CA THR A 8 -10.14 -7.33 -17.65
C THR A 8 -9.17 -6.35 -17.01
N LYS A 9 -7.97 -6.21 -17.59
CA LYS A 9 -6.97 -5.25 -17.15
C LYS A 9 -7.49 -3.81 -17.28
N VAL A 10 -8.11 -3.47 -18.41
CA VAL A 10 -8.64 -2.11 -18.66
C VAL A 10 -9.72 -1.76 -17.64
N GLU A 11 -10.67 -2.66 -17.39
CA GLU A 11 -11.75 -2.46 -16.42
C GLU A 11 -11.20 -2.29 -15.01
N ALA A 12 -10.29 -3.17 -14.57
CA ALA A 12 -9.69 -3.06 -13.24
C ALA A 12 -8.89 -1.77 -13.05
N ILE A 13 -8.16 -1.32 -14.08
CA ILE A 13 -7.44 -0.03 -14.03
C ILE A 13 -8.42 1.14 -14.01
N TYR A 14 -9.47 1.08 -14.82
CA TYR A 14 -10.50 2.11 -14.86
C TYR A 14 -11.13 2.29 -13.48
N ASP A 15 -11.58 1.20 -12.85
CA ASP A 15 -12.19 1.23 -11.52
C ASP A 15 -11.22 1.85 -10.51
N LYS A 16 -9.95 1.45 -10.54
CA LYS A 16 -8.95 1.99 -9.60
C LYS A 16 -8.63 3.45 -9.80
N VAL A 17 -8.54 3.91 -11.05
CA VAL A 17 -8.35 5.33 -11.39
C VAL A 17 -9.59 6.11 -10.97
N TYR A 18 -10.79 5.54 -11.15
CA TYR A 18 -12.02 6.18 -10.72
C TYR A 18 -12.05 6.34 -9.20
N GLU A 19 -11.99 5.22 -8.45
CA GLU A 19 -12.01 5.17 -6.99
C GLU A 19 -10.97 6.10 -6.35
N ASN A 20 -9.73 6.08 -6.83
CA ASN A 20 -8.61 6.73 -6.12
C ASN A 20 -8.24 8.12 -6.67
N PHE A 21 -8.87 8.56 -7.76
CA PHE A 21 -8.58 9.85 -8.37
C PHE A 21 -9.83 10.62 -8.82
N MET A 22 -10.69 10.02 -9.64
CA MET A 22 -11.84 10.75 -10.22
C MET A 22 -13.01 10.93 -9.26
N GLU A 23 -13.33 9.93 -8.44
CA GLU A 23 -14.53 9.94 -7.58
C GLU A 23 -14.62 11.19 -6.71
N LYS A 24 -13.51 11.58 -6.06
CA LYS A 24 -13.46 12.79 -5.23
C LYS A 24 -13.59 14.08 -6.05
N ILE A 25 -13.14 14.10 -7.30
CA ILE A 25 -13.27 15.26 -8.19
C ILE A 25 -14.74 15.42 -8.58
N ASP A 26 -15.36 14.32 -9.02
CA ASP A 26 -16.78 14.28 -9.38
C ASP A 26 -17.68 14.66 -8.19
N ALA A 27 -17.39 14.13 -6.99
CA ALA A 27 -18.13 14.44 -5.78
C ALA A 27 -18.06 15.95 -5.43
N ILE A 28 -16.87 16.54 -5.49
CA ILE A 28 -16.68 17.98 -5.21
C ILE A 28 -17.42 18.83 -6.25
N ASP A 29 -17.30 18.50 -7.54
CA ASP A 29 -17.93 19.24 -8.63
C ASP A 29 -19.47 19.21 -8.53
N ASN A 30 -20.03 18.08 -8.09
CA ASN A 30 -21.46 17.90 -7.88
C ASN A 30 -21.95 18.35 -6.49
N GLY A 31 -21.09 18.95 -5.67
CA GLY A 31 -21.48 19.47 -4.35
C GLY A 31 -21.80 18.39 -3.31
N VAL A 32 -21.24 17.19 -3.46
CA VAL A 32 -21.39 16.09 -2.51
C VAL A 32 -20.36 16.24 -1.39
N ASN A 33 -20.84 16.29 -0.14
CA ASN A 33 -19.96 16.35 1.03
C ASN A 33 -19.28 15.01 1.27
N GLN A 34 -18.01 15.03 1.72
CA GLN A 34 -17.25 13.82 2.03
C GLN A 34 -17.80 13.06 3.27
N TYR A 35 -18.53 13.75 4.14
CA TYR A 35 -19.08 13.22 5.38
C TYR A 35 -20.34 14.02 5.75
N ASP A 36 -21.25 13.40 6.50
CA ASP A 36 -22.54 14.01 6.88
C ASP A 36 -22.46 15.01 8.06
N GLY A 37 -21.30 15.12 8.73
CA GLY A 37 -21.11 15.93 9.95
C GLY A 37 -19.94 16.92 9.87
N GLU A 38 -19.31 17.22 11.01
CA GLU A 38 -18.08 18.04 11.04
C GLU A 38 -16.83 17.13 10.99
N PRO A 39 -15.84 17.41 10.13
CA PRO A 39 -14.64 16.61 10.07
C PRO A 39 -13.75 16.87 11.29
N ARG A 40 -12.90 15.90 11.63
CA ARG A 40 -11.83 16.13 12.61
C ARG A 40 -10.73 17.06 12.10
N TYR A 41 -10.53 17.10 10.78
CA TYR A 41 -9.56 17.95 10.09
C TYR A 41 -9.99 18.20 8.65
N ILE A 42 -9.58 19.34 8.08
CA ILE A 42 -9.92 19.73 6.70
C ILE A 42 -8.72 19.49 5.78
N VAL A 43 -8.95 18.88 4.63
CA VAL A 43 -7.94 18.73 3.56
C VAL A 43 -8.14 19.83 2.53
N SER A 44 -7.29 20.85 2.56
CA SER A 44 -7.36 22.02 1.68
C SER A 44 -6.45 21.95 0.44
N THR A 45 -5.83 20.80 0.19
CA THR A 45 -4.81 20.61 -0.86
C THR A 45 -5.20 19.57 -1.92
N ASN A 46 -6.48 19.21 -2.03
CA ASN A 46 -6.96 18.31 -3.09
C ASN A 46 -6.82 18.93 -4.51
N VAL A 47 -7.01 18.14 -5.57
CA VAL A 47 -6.87 18.59 -6.98
C VAL A 47 -7.71 19.84 -7.23
N SER A 48 -9.00 19.82 -6.88
CA SER A 48 -9.92 20.95 -7.10
C SER A 48 -9.45 22.22 -6.37
N SER A 49 -8.91 22.09 -5.17
CA SER A 49 -8.35 23.21 -4.40
C SER A 49 -7.08 23.75 -5.05
N ARG A 50 -6.18 22.88 -5.52
CA ARG A 50 -4.95 23.28 -6.23
C ARG A 50 -5.26 23.97 -7.56
N VAL A 51 -6.25 23.48 -8.31
CA VAL A 51 -6.76 24.14 -9.53
C VAL A 51 -7.34 25.51 -9.17
N LYS A 52 -8.14 25.61 -8.10
CA LYS A 52 -8.69 26.88 -7.63
C LYS A 52 -7.60 27.89 -7.29
N HIS A 53 -6.48 27.47 -6.68
CA HIS A 53 -5.35 28.36 -6.37
C HIS A 53 -4.58 28.87 -7.59
N ILE A 54 -4.83 28.32 -8.79
CA ILE A 54 -4.26 28.85 -10.05
C ILE A 54 -5.10 30.03 -10.58
N ASN A 55 -6.37 30.13 -10.16
CA ASN A 55 -7.20 31.28 -10.51
C ASN A 55 -6.62 32.56 -9.91
N PRO A 56 -7.00 33.71 -10.49
CA PRO A 56 -6.55 34.96 -9.92
C PRO A 56 -7.06 35.19 -8.49
N ASP A 57 -6.20 35.73 -7.64
CA ASP A 57 -6.62 36.25 -6.35
C ASP A 57 -7.63 37.40 -6.52
N TRP A 58 -8.51 37.59 -5.55
CA TRP A 58 -9.56 38.61 -5.63
C TRP A 58 -9.02 40.04 -5.75
N ASN A 59 -7.77 40.27 -5.30
CA ASN A 59 -7.08 41.55 -5.26
C ASN A 59 -5.97 41.68 -6.31
N GLU A 60 -5.93 40.79 -7.31
CA GLU A 60 -5.04 40.94 -8.45
C GLU A 60 -5.81 41.16 -9.76
N THR A 61 -5.14 41.79 -10.73
CA THR A 61 -5.64 41.79 -12.10
C THR A 61 -5.55 40.37 -12.64
N ALA A 62 -6.61 39.89 -13.28
CA ALA A 62 -6.73 38.50 -13.75
C ALA A 62 -5.52 38.01 -14.58
N GLY A 63 -4.83 38.93 -15.26
CA GLY A 63 -3.68 38.61 -16.10
C GLY A 63 -4.08 37.77 -17.30
N ASP A 64 -3.18 36.88 -17.74
CA ASP A 64 -3.45 35.94 -18.82
C ASP A 64 -4.18 34.70 -18.29
N MET A 65 -5.48 34.62 -18.60
CA MET A 65 -6.33 33.52 -18.18
C MET A 65 -6.06 32.22 -18.94
N ASP A 66 -5.65 32.31 -20.21
CA ASP A 66 -5.34 31.13 -21.02
C ASP A 66 -4.06 30.45 -20.47
N ALA A 67 -3.04 31.24 -20.15
CA ALA A 67 -1.83 30.72 -19.51
C ALA A 67 -2.10 30.07 -18.13
N ARG A 68 -3.09 30.57 -17.37
CA ARG A 68 -3.51 29.94 -16.10
C ARG A 68 -4.27 28.64 -16.35
N PHE A 69 -5.14 28.61 -17.36
CA PHE A 69 -5.84 27.40 -17.76
C PHE A 69 -4.86 26.30 -18.21
N GLU A 70 -3.86 26.64 -19.02
CA GLU A 70 -2.80 25.70 -19.42
C GLU A 70 -2.04 25.12 -18.22
N LYS A 71 -1.74 25.95 -17.21
CA LYS A 71 -1.12 25.49 -15.95
C LYS A 71 -2.03 24.51 -15.20
N ALA A 72 -3.33 24.79 -15.13
CA ALA A 72 -4.30 23.89 -14.50
C ALA A 72 -4.40 22.56 -15.26
N MET A 73 -4.46 22.60 -16.61
CA MET A 73 -4.43 21.41 -17.45
C MET A 73 -3.17 20.58 -17.23
N ALA A 74 -2.00 21.20 -17.17
CA ALA A 74 -0.74 20.50 -16.90
C ALA A 74 -0.74 19.83 -15.52
N LEU A 75 -1.26 20.51 -14.50
CA LEU A 75 -1.37 19.98 -13.14
C LEU A 75 -2.29 18.76 -13.07
N VAL A 76 -3.50 18.86 -13.63
CA VAL A 76 -4.48 17.75 -13.58
C VAL A 76 -4.06 16.62 -14.50
N GLY A 77 -3.59 16.96 -15.71
CA GLY A 77 -3.17 16.00 -16.72
C GLY A 77 -1.96 15.18 -16.29
N SER A 78 -0.95 15.79 -15.66
CA SER A 78 0.20 15.03 -15.12
C SER A 78 -0.23 14.06 -14.02
N GLU A 79 -1.04 14.51 -13.06
CA GLU A 79 -1.52 13.63 -11.97
C GLU A 79 -2.39 12.48 -12.50
N PHE A 80 -3.25 12.72 -13.49
CA PHE A 80 -4.04 11.68 -14.14
C PHE A 80 -3.15 10.65 -14.85
N VAL A 81 -2.19 11.10 -15.66
CA VAL A 81 -1.26 10.22 -16.38
C VAL A 81 -0.44 9.40 -15.40
N ASP A 82 0.03 10.01 -14.30
CA ASP A 82 0.78 9.31 -13.25
C ASP A 82 -0.07 8.20 -12.61
N LYS A 83 -1.36 8.45 -12.34
CA LYS A 83 -2.29 7.44 -11.79
C LYS A 83 -2.50 6.29 -12.76
N VAL A 84 -2.85 6.57 -14.01
CA VAL A 84 -3.06 5.53 -15.04
C VAL A 84 -1.78 4.70 -15.23
N THR A 85 -0.63 5.37 -15.30
CA THR A 85 0.68 4.72 -15.47
C THR A 85 1.03 3.84 -14.28
N PHE A 86 0.81 4.33 -13.05
CA PHE A 86 1.00 3.54 -11.84
C PHE A 86 0.12 2.28 -11.84
N TYR A 87 -1.18 2.43 -12.11
CA TYR A 87 -2.09 1.29 -12.07
C TYR A 87 -1.78 0.27 -13.17
N SER A 88 -1.42 0.73 -14.37
CA SER A 88 -1.06 -0.15 -15.49
C SER A 88 0.27 -0.88 -15.31
N ASN A 89 1.31 -0.17 -14.85
CA ASN A 89 2.69 -0.64 -14.95
C ASN A 89 3.27 -1.11 -13.61
N SER A 90 2.63 -0.78 -12.49
CA SER A 90 3.09 -1.17 -11.15
C SER A 90 2.03 -1.94 -10.38
N TRP A 91 0.80 -1.43 -10.27
CA TRP A 91 -0.24 -2.08 -9.49
C TRP A 91 -0.75 -3.36 -10.15
N TRP A 92 -1.12 -3.34 -11.44
CA TRP A 92 -1.68 -4.51 -12.11
C TRP A 92 -0.72 -5.71 -12.14
N PRO A 93 0.57 -5.55 -12.53
CA PRO A 93 1.52 -6.67 -12.51
C PRO A 93 1.77 -7.24 -11.10
N ALA A 94 1.52 -6.47 -10.04
CA ALA A 94 1.67 -6.97 -8.68
C ALA A 94 0.63 -8.03 -8.31
N ARG A 95 -0.52 -8.10 -9.00
CA ARG A 95 -1.56 -9.10 -8.72
C ARG A 95 -1.02 -10.52 -8.85
N GLU A 96 -0.38 -10.81 -9.98
CA GLU A 96 0.21 -12.14 -10.27
C GLU A 96 1.25 -12.52 -9.21
N LEU A 97 2.14 -11.58 -8.84
CA LEU A 97 3.15 -11.83 -7.80
C LEU A 97 2.53 -12.17 -6.43
N VAL A 98 1.41 -11.54 -6.08
CA VAL A 98 0.72 -11.80 -4.81
C VAL A 98 -0.03 -13.12 -4.88
N GLU A 99 -0.66 -13.43 -6.01
CA GLU A 99 -1.35 -14.70 -6.24
C GLU A 99 -0.37 -15.89 -6.16
N ASP A 100 0.79 -15.78 -6.81
CA ASP A 100 1.86 -16.78 -6.73
C ASP A 100 2.36 -16.97 -5.28
N ALA A 101 2.55 -15.88 -4.54
CA ALA A 101 2.96 -15.92 -3.14
C ALA A 101 1.89 -16.55 -2.23
N LEU A 102 0.61 -16.34 -2.54
CA LEU A 102 -0.50 -17.00 -1.83
C LEU A 102 -0.56 -18.49 -2.15
N ASN A 103 -0.39 -18.88 -3.41
CA ASN A 103 -0.42 -20.28 -3.83
C ASN A 103 0.76 -21.07 -3.23
N SER A 104 1.94 -20.46 -3.13
CA SER A 104 3.15 -21.04 -2.54
C SER A 104 3.30 -20.82 -1.03
N ARG A 105 2.29 -20.26 -0.33
CA ARG A 105 2.38 -19.89 1.09
C ARG A 105 2.82 -21.02 2.03
N PHE A 106 2.47 -22.26 1.71
CA PHE A 106 2.86 -23.43 2.50
C PHE A 106 4.33 -23.83 2.32
N GLU A 107 4.97 -23.40 1.24
CA GLU A 107 6.42 -23.50 1.05
C GLU A 107 7.17 -22.47 1.90
N ALA A 108 6.57 -21.30 2.13
CA ALA A 108 7.12 -20.28 3.01
C ALA A 108 7.02 -20.70 4.48
N HIS A 109 5.85 -21.17 4.92
CA HIS A 109 5.64 -21.70 6.27
C HIS A 109 4.45 -22.66 6.31
N GLU A 110 4.58 -23.78 7.02
CA GLU A 110 3.57 -24.85 7.08
C GLU A 110 2.18 -24.39 7.53
N SER A 111 2.10 -23.30 8.31
CA SER A 111 0.82 -22.73 8.75
C SER A 111 -0.01 -22.12 7.61
N GLY A 112 0.64 -21.73 6.51
CA GLY A 112 0.04 -20.89 5.47
C GLY A 112 -0.25 -19.44 5.89
N GLU A 113 0.15 -19.00 7.09
CA GLU A 113 -0.07 -17.63 7.61
C GLU A 113 1.03 -16.62 7.16
N ILE A 114 2.03 -17.07 6.38
CA ILE A 114 3.18 -16.28 5.95
C ILE A 114 3.33 -16.41 4.43
N VAL A 115 3.57 -15.28 3.74
CA VAL A 115 3.88 -15.27 2.31
C VAL A 115 5.19 -14.53 2.04
N VAL A 116 5.88 -14.91 0.97
CA VAL A 116 7.14 -14.29 0.53
C VAL A 116 6.96 -13.73 -0.87
N LEU A 117 7.20 -12.43 -1.04
CA LEU A 117 7.20 -11.77 -2.36
C LEU A 117 8.62 -11.77 -2.92
N ASN A 118 8.81 -12.48 -4.03
CA ASN A 118 10.13 -12.69 -4.63
C ASN A 118 10.68 -11.47 -5.40
N ALA A 119 9.81 -10.50 -5.74
CA ALA A 119 10.17 -9.32 -6.52
C ALA A 119 10.24 -8.02 -5.67
N GLY A 120 10.41 -8.14 -4.35
CA GLY A 120 10.47 -7.00 -3.43
C GLY A 120 9.09 -6.44 -3.05
N GLY A 121 9.08 -5.23 -2.48
CA GLY A 121 7.89 -4.57 -1.94
C GLY A 121 6.95 -4.00 -3.01
N CYS A 122 6.30 -4.87 -3.79
CA CYS A 122 5.26 -4.48 -4.74
C CYS A 122 3.99 -3.94 -4.01
N PRO A 123 3.05 -3.27 -4.70
CA PRO A 123 1.78 -2.82 -4.10
C PRO A 123 0.84 -4.01 -3.80
N TRP A 124 1.16 -4.77 -2.76
CA TRP A 124 0.54 -6.07 -2.49
C TRP A 124 -0.78 -6.02 -1.72
N LYS A 125 -1.03 -4.96 -0.93
CA LYS A 125 -2.11 -4.95 0.08
C LYS A 125 -3.50 -5.17 -0.50
N GLU A 126 -3.90 -4.36 -1.48
CA GLU A 126 -5.24 -4.47 -2.07
C GLU A 126 -5.44 -5.82 -2.75
N HIS A 127 -4.43 -6.30 -3.47
CA HIS A 127 -4.45 -7.61 -4.12
C HIS A 127 -4.59 -8.74 -3.11
N LEU A 128 -3.85 -8.69 -2.00
CA LEU A 128 -3.93 -9.70 -0.95
C LEU A 128 -5.36 -9.84 -0.43
N TYR A 129 -6.02 -8.73 -0.08
CA TYR A 129 -7.38 -8.76 0.46
C TYR A 129 -8.42 -9.23 -0.58
N ALA A 130 -8.24 -8.90 -1.85
CA ALA A 130 -9.11 -9.37 -2.92
C ALA A 130 -8.90 -10.89 -3.15
N LEU A 131 -7.65 -11.31 -3.32
CA LEU A 131 -7.28 -12.70 -3.62
C LEU A 131 -7.60 -13.66 -2.47
N GLU A 132 -7.46 -13.25 -1.21
CA GLU A 132 -7.91 -14.08 -0.08
C GLU A 132 -9.40 -14.41 -0.16
N LYS A 133 -10.23 -13.47 -0.65
CA LYS A 133 -11.67 -13.71 -0.88
C LYS A 133 -11.89 -14.56 -2.12
N ASP A 134 -11.26 -14.20 -3.25
CA ASP A 134 -11.41 -14.88 -4.54
C ASP A 134 -11.00 -16.37 -4.45
N LEU A 135 -9.91 -16.65 -3.73
CA LEU A 135 -9.34 -17.99 -3.52
C LEU A 135 -9.91 -18.71 -2.28
N ALA A 136 -10.87 -18.11 -1.57
CA ALA A 136 -11.48 -18.63 -0.35
C ALA A 136 -10.45 -19.10 0.70
N ILE A 137 -9.44 -18.27 0.97
CA ILE A 137 -8.40 -18.58 1.95
C ILE A 137 -8.97 -18.46 3.37
N GLU A 138 -9.16 -19.61 4.03
CA GLU A 138 -9.70 -19.68 5.40
C GLU A 138 -8.69 -19.22 6.47
N THR A 139 -7.40 -19.47 6.24
CA THR A 139 -6.31 -19.08 7.15
C THR A 139 -5.69 -17.77 6.68
N PRO A 140 -6.06 -16.62 7.29
CA PRO A 140 -5.63 -15.32 6.80
C PRO A 140 -4.12 -15.12 6.96
N ILE A 141 -3.49 -14.51 5.96
CA ILE A 141 -2.07 -14.16 6.00
C ILE A 141 -1.83 -13.13 7.11
N LYS A 142 -0.80 -13.37 7.94
CA LYS A 142 -0.40 -12.48 9.03
C LYS A 142 0.83 -11.66 8.69
N TYR A 143 1.77 -12.25 7.95
CA TYR A 143 3.03 -11.61 7.60
C TYR A 143 3.35 -11.73 6.11
N VAL A 144 3.82 -10.63 5.52
CA VAL A 144 4.35 -10.57 4.17
C VAL A 144 5.84 -10.24 4.25
N LEU A 145 6.66 -11.09 3.63
CA LEU A 145 8.11 -10.93 3.59
C LEU A 145 8.55 -10.49 2.21
N TYR A 146 9.42 -9.50 2.15
CA TYR A 146 9.94 -8.97 0.89
C TYR A 146 11.24 -8.20 1.11
N THR A 147 11.99 -7.96 0.05
CA THR A 147 13.18 -7.10 0.09
C THR A 147 12.81 -5.63 -0.15
N ASP A 148 13.44 -4.73 0.61
CA ASP A 148 13.44 -3.31 0.30
C ASP A 148 14.40 -2.99 -0.86
N GLN A 149 14.47 -1.71 -1.25
CA GLN A 149 15.35 -1.25 -2.33
C GLN A 149 16.86 -1.45 -2.03
N ALA A 150 17.24 -1.62 -0.77
CA ALA A 150 18.61 -1.91 -0.35
C ALA A 150 18.88 -3.43 -0.23
N GLY A 151 17.93 -4.27 -0.64
CA GLY A 151 18.01 -5.72 -0.56
C GLY A 151 17.84 -6.28 0.85
N LYS A 152 17.45 -5.45 1.83
CA LYS A 152 17.20 -5.88 3.20
C LYS A 152 15.81 -6.45 3.33
N TRP A 153 15.66 -7.48 4.14
CA TRP A 153 14.39 -8.16 4.30
C TRP A 153 13.49 -7.39 5.26
N ARG A 154 12.21 -7.35 4.91
CA ARG A 154 11.12 -6.79 5.70
C ARG A 154 10.18 -7.90 6.12
N VAL A 155 9.67 -7.77 7.34
CA VAL A 155 8.55 -8.56 7.87
C VAL A 155 7.44 -7.56 8.13
N GLN A 156 6.46 -7.48 7.24
CA GLN A 156 5.35 -6.55 7.37
C GLN A 156 4.09 -7.28 7.81
N CYS A 157 3.42 -6.74 8.82
CA CYS A 157 2.15 -7.27 9.31
C CYS A 157 1.02 -6.92 8.32
N VAL A 158 0.09 -7.85 8.16
CA VAL A 158 -1.17 -7.61 7.43
C VAL A 158 -2.19 -7.02 8.37
N SER A 159 -2.87 -5.94 7.96
CA SER A 159 -3.94 -5.32 8.75
C SER A 159 -5.25 -6.11 8.66
N VAL A 160 -6.17 -5.89 9.60
CA VAL A 160 -7.48 -6.54 9.59
C VAL A 160 -8.32 -6.14 8.36
N SER A 161 -8.05 -4.96 7.80
CA SER A 161 -8.59 -4.48 6.53
C SER A 161 -7.62 -3.48 5.87
N SER A 162 -7.85 -3.15 4.60
CA SER A 162 -7.01 -2.21 3.83
C SER A 162 -6.88 -0.81 4.45
N HIS A 163 -7.88 -0.37 5.21
CA HIS A 163 -7.93 0.96 5.83
C HIS A 163 -7.65 0.96 7.34
N SER A 164 -7.39 -0.21 7.93
CA SER A 164 -7.17 -0.33 9.38
C SER A 164 -5.69 -0.22 9.75
N PHE A 165 -5.42 0.45 10.87
CA PHE A 165 -4.11 0.46 11.52
C PHE A 165 -3.90 -0.75 12.45
N GLN A 166 -4.95 -1.55 12.70
CA GLN A 166 -4.86 -2.75 13.51
C GLN A 166 -4.34 -3.92 12.67
N ASN A 167 -3.24 -4.53 13.13
CA ASN A 167 -2.68 -5.73 12.53
C ASN A 167 -3.51 -6.96 12.88
N ARG A 168 -3.58 -7.95 11.98
CA ARG A 168 -4.09 -9.30 12.28
C ARG A 168 -3.23 -9.96 13.35
N LEU A 169 -1.91 -9.76 13.26
CA LEU A 169 -0.95 -10.09 14.29
C LEU A 169 0.22 -9.11 14.23
N SER A 170 0.45 -8.36 15.30
CA SER A 170 1.60 -7.46 15.39
C SER A 170 2.87 -8.23 15.76
N LEU A 171 4.04 -7.69 15.41
CA LEU A 171 5.29 -8.19 15.94
C LEU A 171 5.32 -8.08 17.49
N PRO A 172 6.03 -8.99 18.19
CA PRO A 172 6.02 -9.11 19.65
C PRO A 172 6.33 -7.78 20.34
N GLU A 173 5.62 -7.50 21.43
CA GLU A 173 5.79 -6.24 22.19
C GLU A 173 7.21 -6.03 22.66
N GLU A 174 7.86 -7.10 23.12
CA GLU A 174 9.24 -7.10 23.59
C GLU A 174 10.24 -6.64 22.50
N TRP A 175 9.92 -6.81 21.22
CA TRP A 175 10.81 -6.40 20.12
C TRP A 175 10.61 -4.95 19.71
N ARG A 176 9.46 -4.34 20.02
CA ARG A 176 9.03 -3.06 19.45
C ARG A 176 9.96 -1.93 19.88
N GLY A 177 10.46 -1.18 18.88
CA GLY A 177 11.39 -0.08 19.10
C GLY A 177 12.86 -0.50 19.19
N LEU A 178 13.15 -1.80 19.30
CA LEU A 178 14.52 -2.32 19.35
C LEU A 178 15.15 -2.40 17.97
N ARG A 179 16.49 -2.37 17.94
CA ARG A 179 17.29 -2.36 16.70
C ARG A 179 18.56 -3.19 16.86
N ASN A 180 19.14 -3.60 15.73
CA ASN A 180 20.48 -4.17 15.62
C ASN A 180 20.77 -5.31 16.64
N GLU A 181 21.93 -5.28 17.30
CA GLU A 181 22.39 -6.30 18.23
C GLU A 181 21.47 -6.49 19.44
N GLU A 182 20.83 -5.42 19.93
CA GLU A 182 19.90 -5.50 21.06
C GLU A 182 18.68 -6.36 20.69
N LEU A 183 18.07 -6.07 19.54
CA LEU A 183 16.97 -6.87 19.00
C LEU A 183 17.43 -8.29 18.67
N SER A 184 18.61 -8.44 18.07
CA SER A 184 19.14 -9.76 17.69
C SER A 184 19.36 -10.66 18.90
N ARG A 185 19.87 -10.09 20.00
CA ARG A 185 20.09 -10.80 21.26
C ARG A 185 18.77 -11.15 21.94
N LEU A 186 17.83 -10.22 22.01
CA LEU A 186 16.54 -10.45 22.66
C LEU A 186 15.67 -11.46 21.89
N ALA A 187 15.57 -11.30 20.58
CA ALA A 187 14.80 -12.19 19.72
C ALA A 187 15.48 -13.56 19.55
N ASP A 188 16.77 -13.67 19.87
CA ASP A 188 17.62 -14.81 19.56
C ASP A 188 17.55 -15.12 18.04
N ILE A 189 17.78 -14.08 17.24
CA ILE A 189 17.80 -14.13 15.77
C ILE A 189 18.94 -13.23 15.30
N PRO A 190 19.93 -13.76 14.56
CA PRO A 190 21.04 -12.94 14.08
C PRO A 190 20.58 -11.88 13.07
N ASN A 191 21.36 -10.80 12.98
CA ASN A 191 21.25 -9.77 11.95
C ASN A 191 19.89 -9.06 11.87
N CYS A 192 19.18 -8.93 12.99
CA CYS A 192 17.98 -8.11 13.04
C CYS A 192 18.34 -6.63 12.86
N ILE A 193 17.56 -5.90 12.06
CA ILE A 193 17.79 -4.47 11.79
C ILE A 193 16.94 -3.62 12.73
N PHE A 194 15.63 -3.86 12.79
CA PHE A 194 14.70 -3.14 13.67
C PHE A 194 13.32 -3.80 13.75
N VAL A 195 12.53 -3.38 14.75
CA VAL A 195 11.07 -3.47 14.75
C VAL A 195 10.48 -2.10 15.09
N HIS A 196 9.48 -1.66 14.32
CA HIS A 196 8.81 -0.38 14.58
C HIS A 196 8.13 -0.36 15.96
N ALA A 197 8.05 0.80 16.61
CA ALA A 197 7.49 0.94 17.96
C ALA A 197 6.02 0.45 18.10
N SER A 198 5.23 0.53 17.03
CA SER A 198 3.87 -0.04 17.00
C SER A 198 3.80 -1.49 16.50
N GLY A 199 4.94 -2.10 16.15
CA GLY A 199 5.04 -3.52 15.79
C GLY A 199 4.50 -3.91 14.41
N PHE A 200 4.13 -2.95 13.54
CA PHE A 200 3.57 -3.27 12.21
C PHE A 200 4.61 -3.74 11.18
N ILE A 201 5.89 -3.45 11.40
CA ILE A 201 6.97 -3.84 10.49
C ILE A 201 8.27 -4.04 11.25
N GLY A 202 9.05 -5.01 10.79
CA GLY A 202 10.43 -5.22 11.20
C GLY A 202 11.32 -5.52 10.00
N GLY A 203 12.60 -5.70 10.26
CA GLY A 203 13.55 -6.04 9.21
C GLY A 203 14.74 -6.86 9.70
N ASN A 204 15.29 -7.64 8.77
CA ASN A 204 16.48 -8.46 8.97
C ASN A 204 17.38 -8.33 7.74
N GLU A 205 18.67 -8.60 7.90
CA GLU A 205 19.62 -8.62 6.79
C GLU A 205 19.37 -9.78 5.82
N THR A 206 18.85 -10.92 6.30
CA THR A 206 18.66 -12.14 5.49
C THR A 206 17.21 -12.59 5.42
N ARG A 207 16.91 -13.38 4.38
CA ARG A 207 15.60 -14.00 4.17
C ARG A 207 15.26 -14.93 5.32
N GLU A 208 16.23 -15.75 5.71
CA GLU A 208 16.10 -16.75 6.76
C GLU A 208 15.86 -16.08 8.12
N GLY A 209 16.55 -14.95 8.39
CA GLY A 209 16.33 -14.17 9.60
C GLY A 209 14.96 -13.53 9.64
N ALA A 210 14.48 -12.96 8.52
CA ALA A 210 13.13 -12.41 8.43
C ALA A 210 12.04 -13.49 8.58
N LEU A 211 12.24 -14.66 7.99
CA LEU A 211 11.35 -15.81 8.18
C LEU A 211 11.34 -16.27 9.63
N CYS A 212 12.50 -16.38 10.27
CA CYS A 212 12.61 -16.72 11.68
C CYS A 212 11.89 -15.70 12.57
N MET A 213 11.98 -14.40 12.27
CA MET A 213 11.25 -13.34 12.98
C MET A 213 9.74 -13.55 12.87
N ALA A 214 9.23 -13.77 11.65
CA ALA A 214 7.80 -14.01 11.42
C ALA A 214 7.31 -15.30 12.12
N THR A 215 8.07 -16.38 12.04
CA THR A 215 7.75 -17.67 12.69
C THR A 215 7.75 -17.55 14.21
N LYS A 216 8.78 -16.96 14.83
CA LYS A 216 8.79 -16.73 16.29
C LYS A 216 7.61 -15.85 16.71
N ALA A 217 7.31 -14.80 15.93
CA ALA A 217 6.16 -13.92 16.19
C ALA A 217 4.79 -14.63 16.08
N LEU A 218 4.64 -15.63 15.19
CA LEU A 218 3.43 -16.45 15.14
C LEU A 218 3.21 -17.27 16.41
N VAL A 219 4.29 -17.76 17.02
CA VAL A 219 4.23 -18.60 18.23
C VAL A 219 4.05 -17.75 19.48
N MET A 220 4.84 -16.68 19.64
CA MET A 220 4.81 -15.83 20.83
C MET A 220 3.44 -15.20 21.10
N ASN A 221 2.69 -14.84 20.05
CA ASN A 221 1.37 -14.23 20.19
C ASN A 221 0.21 -15.25 20.18
N LYS A 222 0.48 -16.57 20.11
CA LYS A 222 -0.54 -17.62 20.29
C LYS A 222 -0.73 -18.01 21.77
N THR A 223 0.08 -17.43 22.67
CA THR A 223 0.06 -17.63 24.12
C THR A 223 -0.51 -16.40 24.81
#